data_AF-A0A167NG25-F1
#
_entry.id   AF-A0A167NG25-F1
#
_cell.length_a   1.000
_cell.length_b   1.000
_cell.length_c   1.000
_cell.angle_alpha   90.00
_cell.angle_beta   90.00
_cell.angle_gamma   90.00
#
_symmetry.space_group_name_H-M   'P 1'
#
loop_
_entity.id
_entity.type
_entity.pdbx_description
1 polymer ?
#
loop_
_entity_poly.entity_id
_entity_poly.type
_entity_poly.pdbx_seq_one_letter_code
_entity_poly.pdbx_strand_id
1 'polypeptide(L)'
;MTSISLTFERGERDEVLADIEPGTVLFDIPREAIICPTTSELARLVPSIIQGNQNDDDDDHEDDDNRNQDPWTSLILTMIYEFLRGDRSPWKAYFDVLPAVFDTPMFWTEDELAALQASPVVDRVGRAEADNMIKSKVLPVIRKHSSIFFTGGSTPLTDNELIDLAHRMGSTIMAYSFSLETDSDKDDENESDDGDDGDAGDEGDEDDESNNGESDSGKRDRNKNENDHISNPDHNRDGDGDSEDGDGWVEDKDDQLPLGMVPMADMLNSDAEFNAHINHGVDTLTATAVRFIKAGEEILNYYGPLSNGELLRRYGYTTEKHSHFDAVDLPWGLVRDALASQLGIESTEAIKISEKMDADEIEDPIMLDRDFNEDEVTGRLSTPTTGRVLSELPSSLDRQARSFVKLALREHLKKGTSNSSTTTNQAPSFRNDHNNGLSYVENNSRSAKEIATAAIASAIMRRLETYPTTLENDIVQFKALEREAPLSPSLSRLYAALRVRIGEKRLLQEATALAELAAEAARTKKSVRRKKGARESGLEKEQPARKREKNAN
;
A
#
# COMPACT_ATOMS: atom_id res chain seq x y z
N MET A 1 -16.22 39.80 16.04
CA MET A 1 -16.67 38.44 15.70
C MET A 1 -17.67 38.56 14.59
N THR A 2 -17.19 38.56 13.35
CA THR A 2 -18.06 38.45 12.18
C THR A 2 -18.56 37.02 12.18
N SER A 3 -19.85 36.81 12.45
CA SER A 3 -20.44 35.46 12.40
C SER A 3 -20.37 35.01 10.95
N ILE A 4 -19.54 34.02 10.65
CA ILE A 4 -19.59 33.31 9.37
C ILE A 4 -20.85 32.45 9.44
N SER A 5 -21.73 32.56 8.45
CA SER A 5 -22.91 31.72 8.33
C SER A 5 -22.65 30.72 7.22
N LEU A 6 -22.69 29.44 7.57
CA LEU A 6 -22.66 28.31 6.64
C LEU A 6 -24.09 27.77 6.50
N THR A 7 -24.51 27.45 5.28
CA THR A 7 -25.79 26.80 5.02
C THR A 7 -25.55 25.32 4.75
N PHE A 8 -26.17 24.47 5.56
CA PHE A 8 -26.18 23.03 5.38
C PHE A 8 -27.60 22.60 4.96
N GLU A 9 -27.83 22.39 3.66
CA GLU A 9 -29.07 21.78 3.15
C GLU A 9 -28.76 20.42 2.48
N ARG A 10 -29.66 19.45 2.66
CA ARG A 10 -29.47 18.07 2.17
C ARG A 10 -29.19 18.06 0.67
N GLY A 11 -27.95 17.77 0.28
CA GLY A 11 -27.54 17.66 -1.12
C GLY A 11 -27.17 18.98 -1.80
N GLU A 12 -27.07 20.09 -1.05
CA GLU A 12 -26.45 21.34 -1.51
C GLU A 12 -25.07 21.52 -0.86
N ARG A 13 -24.16 22.13 -1.61
CA ARG A 13 -22.72 22.27 -1.30
C ARG A 13 -22.51 23.22 -0.11
N ASP A 14 -21.44 23.01 0.65
CA ASP A 14 -21.00 23.92 1.71
C ASP A 14 -20.46 25.21 1.10
N GLU A 15 -21.35 26.06 0.58
CA GLU A 15 -20.99 27.28 -0.12
C GLU A 15 -20.74 28.43 0.86
N VAL A 16 -19.62 29.11 0.63
CA VAL A 16 -19.19 30.25 1.42
C VAL A 16 -20.03 31.49 1.09
N LEU A 17 -20.64 32.14 2.08
CA LEU A 17 -21.48 33.33 1.85
C LEU A 17 -20.71 34.64 1.67
N ALA A 18 -19.44 34.69 2.09
CA ALA A 18 -18.56 35.84 2.00
C ALA A 18 -17.11 35.39 1.95
N ASP A 19 -16.25 36.12 1.21
CA ASP A 19 -14.82 35.78 1.08
C ASP A 19 -14.16 35.45 2.44
N ILE A 20 -13.38 34.37 2.47
CA ILE A 20 -12.67 33.84 3.65
C ILE A 20 -11.18 33.92 3.40
N GLU A 21 -10.45 34.54 4.32
CA GLU A 21 -8.98 34.64 4.28
C GLU A 21 -8.31 33.35 4.76
N PRO A 22 -7.09 33.02 4.28
CA PRO A 22 -6.30 31.92 4.82
C PRO A 22 -6.11 32.02 6.34
N GLY A 23 -6.08 30.89 7.02
CA GLY A 23 -5.96 30.79 8.49
C GLY A 23 -7.23 31.13 9.26
N THR A 24 -8.34 31.42 8.58
CA THR A 24 -9.62 31.68 9.25
C THR A 24 -10.22 30.39 9.80
N VAL A 25 -10.56 30.40 11.09
CA VAL A 25 -11.35 29.33 11.72
C VAL A 25 -12.77 29.35 11.16
N LEU A 26 -13.18 28.23 10.58
CA LEU A 26 -14.49 28.02 9.97
C LEU A 26 -15.51 27.61 11.03
N PHE A 27 -15.15 26.61 11.85
CA PHE A 27 -15.93 26.13 12.98
C PHE A 27 -15.07 25.29 13.94
N ASP A 28 -15.54 25.21 15.19
CA ASP A 28 -14.96 24.39 16.25
C ASP A 28 -15.95 23.28 16.66
N ILE A 29 -15.44 22.08 16.91
CA ILE A 29 -16.20 20.91 17.35
C ILE A 29 -15.65 20.44 18.69
N PRO A 30 -16.40 20.59 19.80
CA PRO A 30 -16.02 20.03 21.09
C PRO A 30 -15.86 18.51 21.01
N ARG A 31 -14.82 17.94 21.65
CA ARG A 31 -14.62 16.48 21.67
C ARG A 31 -15.81 15.72 22.25
N GLU A 32 -16.55 16.33 23.18
CA GLU A 32 -17.79 15.78 23.75
C GLU A 32 -18.94 15.63 22.74
N ALA A 33 -18.87 16.32 21.59
CA ALA A 33 -19.85 16.22 20.52
C ALA A 33 -19.57 15.04 19.56
N ILE A 34 -18.37 14.46 19.58
CA ILE A 34 -17.96 13.33 18.73
C ILE A 34 -18.71 12.07 19.15
N ILE A 35 -19.16 11.26 18.20
CA ILE A 35 -19.72 9.93 18.49
C ILE A 35 -18.58 8.93 18.52
N CYS A 36 -18.29 8.40 19.70
CA CYS A 36 -17.35 7.30 19.87
C CYS A 36 -17.72 6.50 21.13
N PRO A 37 -17.09 5.33 21.37
CA PRO A 37 -17.40 4.51 22.54
C PRO A 37 -17.27 5.26 23.87
N THR A 38 -16.39 6.26 23.96
CA THR A 38 -16.15 7.01 25.21
C THR A 38 -17.20 8.10 25.49
N THR A 39 -17.85 8.65 24.46
CA THR A 39 -18.86 9.72 24.62
C THR A 39 -20.29 9.16 24.70
N SER A 40 -20.56 7.97 24.16
CA SER A 40 -21.86 7.32 24.29
C SER A 40 -22.06 6.68 25.66
N GLU A 41 -23.29 6.71 26.18
CA GLU A 41 -23.61 6.00 27.41
C GLU A 41 -23.59 4.47 27.26
N LEU A 42 -23.57 3.94 26.03
CA LEU A 42 -23.53 2.51 25.74
C LEU A 42 -22.38 1.83 26.46
N ALA A 43 -21.19 2.41 26.42
CA ALA A 43 -20.01 1.92 27.11
C ALA A 43 -20.22 1.68 28.61
N ARG A 44 -20.99 2.54 29.26
CA ARG A 44 -21.32 2.39 30.69
C ARG A 44 -22.36 1.30 30.92
N LEU A 45 -23.27 1.08 29.97
CA LEU A 45 -24.36 0.10 30.06
C LEU A 45 -23.90 -1.31 29.66
N VAL A 46 -22.93 -1.40 28.74
CA VAL A 46 -22.32 -2.63 28.24
C VAL A 46 -20.80 -2.43 28.22
N PRO A 47 -20.14 -2.52 29.40
CA PRO A 47 -18.69 -2.33 29.49
C PRO A 47 -17.88 -3.31 28.63
N SER A 48 -18.48 -4.46 28.30
CA SER A 48 -17.86 -5.47 27.43
C SER A 48 -17.66 -5.02 25.96
N ILE A 49 -18.08 -3.80 25.61
CA ILE A 49 -17.82 -3.18 24.30
C ILE A 49 -16.49 -2.42 24.32
N ILE A 50 -16.04 -1.92 25.48
CA ILE A 50 -14.71 -1.29 25.62
C ILE A 50 -13.65 -2.35 25.99
N GLN A 51 -14.01 -3.30 26.84
CA GLN A 51 -13.17 -4.43 27.23
C GLN A 51 -13.79 -5.67 26.62
N GLY A 52 -13.10 -6.37 25.74
CA GLY A 52 -13.64 -7.54 25.06
C GLY A 52 -14.21 -8.57 26.04
N ASN A 53 -15.16 -9.35 25.55
CA ASN A 53 -16.02 -10.25 26.30
C ASN A 53 -15.18 -11.22 27.18
N GLN A 54 -15.01 -10.92 28.48
CA GLN A 54 -14.31 -11.75 29.49
C GLN A 54 -15.07 -13.02 29.89
N ASN A 55 -15.66 -13.74 28.94
CA ASN A 55 -16.30 -15.02 29.22
C ASN A 55 -15.77 -16.07 28.25
N ASP A 56 -14.57 -16.57 28.50
CA ASP A 56 -14.20 -17.95 28.22
C ASP A 56 -13.35 -18.43 29.40
N ASP A 57 -14.00 -19.22 30.28
CA ASP A 57 -13.35 -20.01 31.32
C ASP A 57 -12.64 -21.21 30.66
N ASP A 58 -11.58 -20.99 29.88
CA ASP A 58 -10.67 -22.06 29.46
C ASP A 58 -9.22 -21.57 29.55
N ASP A 59 -8.47 -22.30 30.38
CA ASP A 59 -7.06 -22.11 30.74
C ASP A 59 -6.11 -22.15 29.53
N ASP A 60 -5.02 -21.39 29.65
CA ASP A 60 -3.72 -21.56 28.99
C ASP A 60 -3.62 -21.38 27.44
N HIS A 61 -3.69 -20.14 26.95
CA HIS A 61 -2.95 -19.73 25.73
C HIS A 61 -2.42 -18.29 25.84
N GLU A 62 -1.11 -18.11 25.65
CA GLU A 62 -0.36 -16.85 25.65
C GLU A 62 -0.56 -16.07 24.32
N ASP A 63 -1.79 -15.70 23.97
CA ASP A 63 -2.08 -14.77 22.87
C ASP A 63 -2.98 -13.63 23.39
N ASP A 64 -2.37 -12.52 23.79
CA ASP A 64 -3.02 -11.37 24.49
C ASP A 64 -3.70 -10.37 23.54
N ASP A 65 -3.82 -10.66 22.23
CA ASP A 65 -4.41 -9.73 21.25
C ASP A 65 -5.94 -9.86 21.08
N ASN A 66 -6.58 -10.87 21.68
CA ASN A 66 -8.01 -11.15 21.47
C ASN A 66 -8.94 -10.58 22.56
N ARG A 67 -8.45 -9.68 23.42
CA ARG A 67 -9.15 -9.26 24.64
C ARG A 67 -9.98 -7.98 24.51
N ASN A 68 -9.95 -7.25 23.39
CA ASN A 68 -10.77 -6.07 23.16
C ASN A 68 -11.60 -6.19 21.86
N GLN A 69 -12.82 -5.63 21.85
CA GLN A 69 -13.53 -5.44 20.58
C GLN A 69 -12.72 -4.45 19.73
N ASP A 70 -12.53 -4.76 18.45
CA ASP A 70 -11.81 -3.86 17.55
C ASP A 70 -12.51 -2.48 17.49
N PRO A 71 -11.75 -1.39 17.22
CA PRO A 71 -12.29 -0.02 17.21
C PRO A 71 -13.53 0.13 16.30
N TRP A 72 -13.55 -0.57 15.17
CA TRP A 72 -14.68 -0.58 14.23
C TRP A 72 -15.92 -1.23 14.83
N THR A 73 -15.81 -2.43 15.38
CA THR A 73 -16.94 -3.13 16.01
C THR A 73 -17.54 -2.31 17.15
N SER A 74 -16.67 -1.69 17.96
CA SER A 74 -17.06 -0.80 19.05
C SER A 74 -17.83 0.43 18.56
N LEU A 75 -17.35 1.06 17.48
CA LEU A 75 -18.01 2.23 16.90
C LEU A 75 -19.32 1.86 16.19
N ILE A 76 -19.38 0.73 15.46
CA ILE A 76 -20.60 0.21 14.83
C ILE A 76 -21.69 -0.02 15.89
N LEU A 77 -21.37 -0.72 16.98
CA LEU A 77 -22.30 -0.95 18.08
C LEU A 77 -22.79 0.36 18.70
N THR A 78 -21.89 1.33 18.88
CA THR A 78 -22.20 2.67 19.39
C THR A 78 -23.16 3.40 18.47
N MET A 79 -22.89 3.42 17.17
CA MET A 79 -23.76 4.08 16.19
C MET A 79 -25.13 3.41 16.08
N ILE A 80 -25.19 2.07 16.08
CA ILE A 80 -26.47 1.33 16.08
C ILE A 80 -27.28 1.68 17.32
N TYR A 81 -26.66 1.68 18.51
CA TYR A 81 -27.33 2.02 19.75
C TYR A 81 -27.92 3.43 19.71
N GLU A 82 -27.11 4.44 19.36
CA GLU A 82 -27.57 5.83 19.31
C GLU A 82 -28.63 6.04 18.23
N PHE A 83 -28.51 5.38 17.07
CA PHE A 83 -29.51 5.43 16.02
C PHE A 83 -30.87 4.87 16.48
N LEU A 84 -30.88 3.71 17.15
CA LEU A 84 -32.11 3.05 17.63
C LEU A 84 -32.81 3.80 18.77
N ARG A 85 -32.10 4.67 19.49
CA ARG A 85 -32.70 5.51 20.54
C ARG A 85 -33.65 6.57 19.98
N GLY A 86 -33.52 6.93 18.70
CA GLY A 86 -34.33 7.95 18.05
C GLY A 86 -34.21 9.30 18.77
N ASP A 87 -35.34 9.93 19.07
CA ASP A 87 -35.40 11.25 19.72
C ASP A 87 -34.76 11.34 21.11
N ARG A 88 -34.34 10.20 21.68
CA ARG A 88 -33.61 10.15 22.96
C ARG A 88 -32.09 10.25 22.78
N SER A 89 -31.57 10.07 21.57
CA SER A 89 -30.14 10.25 21.31
C SER A 89 -29.83 11.74 21.17
N PRO A 90 -28.76 12.25 21.81
CA PRO A 90 -28.34 13.64 21.61
C PRO A 90 -27.85 13.87 20.17
N TRP A 91 -27.49 12.81 19.44
CA TRP A 91 -27.02 12.87 18.04
C TRP A 91 -28.13 12.64 17.01
N LYS A 92 -29.42 12.62 17.42
CA LYS A 92 -30.54 12.39 16.49
C LYS A 92 -30.53 13.33 15.27
N ALA A 93 -30.26 14.61 15.49
CA ALA A 93 -30.19 15.60 14.40
C ALA A 93 -29.06 15.31 13.41
N TYR A 94 -27.92 14.79 13.90
CA TYR A 94 -26.81 14.38 13.06
C TYR A 94 -27.13 13.11 12.26
N PHE A 95 -27.75 12.09 12.89
CA PHE A 95 -28.24 10.92 12.15
C PHE A 95 -29.28 11.24 11.07
N ASP A 96 -30.04 12.33 11.23
CA ASP A 96 -31.02 12.78 10.23
C ASP A 96 -30.36 13.38 8.98
N VAL A 97 -29.12 13.86 9.06
CA VAL A 97 -28.39 14.38 7.89
C VAL A 97 -27.50 13.33 7.22
N LEU A 98 -27.09 12.28 7.94
CA LEU A 98 -26.26 11.20 7.39
C LEU A 98 -26.96 10.44 6.23
N PRO A 99 -26.18 9.96 5.25
CA PRO A 99 -26.73 9.23 4.11
C PRO A 99 -27.46 7.95 4.54
N ALA A 100 -28.54 7.65 3.81
CA ALA A 100 -29.30 6.41 3.96
C ALA A 100 -28.84 5.31 3.00
N VAL A 101 -28.16 5.69 1.93
CA VAL A 101 -27.67 4.82 0.85
C VAL A 101 -26.26 5.27 0.47
N PHE A 102 -25.46 4.33 -0.02
CA PHE A 102 -24.08 4.55 -0.42
C PHE A 102 -23.88 4.03 -1.84
N ASP A 103 -22.94 4.63 -2.56
CA ASP A 103 -22.49 4.17 -3.88
C ASP A 103 -21.11 3.49 -3.82
N THR A 104 -20.65 3.10 -2.62
CA THR A 104 -19.45 2.27 -2.47
C THR A 104 -19.66 0.89 -3.11
N PRO A 105 -18.60 0.25 -3.65
CA PRO A 105 -18.67 -1.07 -4.30
C PRO A 105 -19.35 -2.17 -3.48
N MET A 106 -19.37 -2.08 -2.14
CA MET A 106 -20.07 -3.03 -1.28
C MET A 106 -21.57 -3.16 -1.60
N PHE A 107 -22.21 -2.10 -2.11
CA PHE A 107 -23.63 -2.09 -2.46
C PHE A 107 -23.90 -2.32 -3.95
N TRP A 108 -22.87 -2.62 -4.73
CA TRP A 108 -23.00 -2.87 -6.16
C TRP A 108 -23.50 -4.29 -6.40
N THR A 109 -24.19 -4.47 -7.52
CA THR A 109 -24.54 -5.80 -8.01
C THR A 109 -23.31 -6.50 -8.60
N GLU A 110 -23.36 -7.82 -8.74
CA GLU A 110 -22.26 -8.60 -9.36
C GLU A 110 -21.89 -8.09 -10.76
N ASP A 111 -22.89 -7.71 -11.57
CA ASP A 111 -22.65 -7.16 -12.92
C ASP A 111 -21.98 -5.77 -12.87
N GLU A 112 -22.29 -4.96 -11.86
CA GLU A 112 -21.66 -3.66 -11.62
C GLU A 112 -20.24 -3.82 -11.09
N LEU A 113 -19.99 -4.75 -10.16
CA LEU A 113 -18.65 -5.10 -9.70
C LEU A 113 -17.77 -5.66 -10.83
N ALA A 114 -18.34 -6.51 -11.69
CA ALA A 114 -17.64 -7.01 -12.87
C ALA A 114 -17.18 -5.90 -13.83
N ALA A 115 -17.78 -4.71 -13.76
CA ALA A 115 -17.34 -3.55 -14.53
C ALA A 115 -15.97 -3.01 -14.09
N LEU A 116 -15.51 -3.28 -12.86
CA LEU A 116 -14.16 -2.94 -12.40
C LEU A 116 -13.07 -3.85 -13.01
N GLN A 117 -13.45 -4.97 -13.63
CA GLN A 117 -12.56 -5.90 -14.33
C GLN A 117 -11.43 -6.40 -13.42
N ALA A 118 -10.17 -6.16 -13.80
CA ALA A 118 -8.98 -6.64 -13.10
C ALA A 118 -8.39 -5.60 -12.13
N SER A 119 -9.19 -4.60 -11.74
CA SER A 119 -8.81 -3.64 -10.70
C SER A 119 -8.71 -4.35 -9.34
N PRO A 120 -7.67 -4.08 -8.52
CA PRO A 120 -7.56 -4.64 -7.18
C PRO A 120 -8.71 -4.20 -6.25
N VAL A 121 -9.49 -3.16 -6.61
CA VAL A 121 -10.68 -2.74 -5.87
C VAL A 121 -11.67 -3.89 -5.69
N VAL A 122 -11.79 -4.79 -6.68
CA VAL A 122 -12.72 -5.94 -6.64
C VAL A 122 -12.41 -6.85 -5.46
N ASP A 123 -11.13 -7.14 -5.23
CA ASP A 123 -10.70 -8.04 -4.15
C ASP A 123 -10.74 -7.34 -2.78
N ARG A 124 -10.73 -6.00 -2.75
CA ARG A 124 -10.73 -5.19 -1.52
C ARG A 124 -12.11 -4.72 -1.05
N VAL A 125 -13.21 -5.15 -1.69
CA VAL A 125 -14.58 -4.73 -1.31
C VAL A 125 -14.94 -5.21 0.10
N GLY A 126 -14.45 -6.38 0.52
CA GLY A 126 -14.58 -6.87 1.91
C GLY A 126 -16.00 -7.24 2.34
N ARG A 127 -16.93 -7.51 1.41
CA ARG A 127 -18.34 -7.72 1.78
C ARG A 127 -18.55 -9.00 2.60
N ALA A 128 -17.89 -10.09 2.23
CA ALA A 128 -18.06 -11.37 2.92
C ALA A 128 -17.46 -11.33 4.33
N GLU A 129 -16.34 -10.63 4.46
CA GLU A 129 -15.59 -10.40 5.67
C GLU A 129 -16.40 -9.49 6.62
N ALA A 130 -16.98 -8.40 6.11
CA ALA A 130 -17.92 -7.55 6.86
C ALA A 130 -19.17 -8.33 7.31
N ASP A 131 -19.76 -9.14 6.44
CA ASP A 131 -20.89 -10.03 6.76
C ASP A 131 -20.54 -10.98 7.92
N ASN A 132 -19.34 -11.55 7.90
CA ASN A 132 -18.86 -12.47 8.92
C ASN A 132 -18.67 -11.74 10.26
N MET A 133 -17.97 -10.61 10.25
CA MET A 133 -17.75 -9.76 11.43
C MET A 133 -19.07 -9.33 12.07
N ILE A 134 -20.06 -8.89 11.28
CA ILE A 134 -21.36 -8.49 11.81
C ILE A 134 -22.06 -9.68 12.50
N LYS A 135 -22.02 -10.86 11.88
CA LYS A 135 -22.67 -12.07 12.43
C LYS A 135 -21.95 -12.61 13.67
N SER A 136 -20.63 -12.55 13.71
CA SER A 136 -19.81 -13.13 14.78
C SER A 136 -19.58 -12.18 15.96
N LYS A 137 -19.46 -10.88 15.72
CA LYS A 137 -19.12 -9.88 16.74
C LYS A 137 -20.27 -8.93 17.09
N VAL A 138 -20.97 -8.37 16.09
CA VAL A 138 -22.01 -7.33 16.32
C VAL A 138 -23.33 -7.92 16.81
N LEU A 139 -23.90 -8.89 16.09
CA LEU A 139 -25.21 -9.47 16.41
C LEU A 139 -25.27 -10.08 17.82
N PRO A 140 -24.29 -10.88 18.28
CA PRO A 140 -24.36 -11.50 19.60
C PRO A 140 -24.44 -10.47 20.73
N VAL A 141 -23.74 -9.34 20.61
CA VAL A 141 -23.77 -8.25 21.60
C VAL A 141 -25.17 -7.62 21.65
N ILE A 142 -25.73 -7.25 20.50
CA ILE A 142 -27.07 -6.64 20.43
C ILE A 142 -28.13 -7.60 21.00
N ARG A 143 -28.03 -8.90 20.68
CA ARG A 143 -28.99 -9.92 21.14
C ARG A 143 -28.88 -10.18 22.65
N LYS A 144 -27.66 -10.32 23.17
CA LYS A 144 -27.39 -10.48 24.62
C LYS A 144 -27.90 -9.27 25.42
N HIS A 145 -27.84 -8.08 24.83
CA HIS A 145 -28.22 -6.81 25.46
C HIS A 145 -29.49 -6.20 24.85
N SER A 146 -30.42 -7.03 24.35
CA SER A 146 -31.63 -6.57 23.62
C SER A 146 -32.48 -5.56 24.39
N SER A 147 -32.58 -5.67 25.71
CA SER A 147 -33.29 -4.71 26.56
C SER A 147 -32.66 -3.32 26.62
N ILE A 148 -31.35 -3.21 26.30
CA ILE A 148 -30.59 -1.96 26.25
C ILE A 148 -30.74 -1.32 24.86
N PHE A 149 -30.62 -2.11 23.79
CA PHE A 149 -30.74 -1.61 22.41
C PHE A 149 -32.18 -1.27 22.02
N PHE A 150 -33.18 -2.02 22.49
CA PHE A 150 -34.59 -1.85 22.13
C PHE A 150 -35.41 -1.33 23.33
N THR A 151 -35.11 -0.13 23.79
CA THR A 151 -35.83 0.51 24.91
C THR A 151 -37.10 1.21 24.44
N GLY A 152 -38.10 1.36 25.33
CA GLY A 152 -39.29 2.19 25.07
C GLY A 152 -40.43 1.51 24.31
N GLY A 153 -40.44 0.18 24.24
CA GLY A 153 -41.53 -0.60 23.61
C GLY A 153 -41.38 -0.80 22.10
N SER A 154 -40.25 -0.42 21.52
CA SER A 154 -39.90 -0.73 20.13
C SER A 154 -39.81 -2.23 19.91
N THR A 155 -40.38 -2.71 18.81
CA THR A 155 -40.21 -4.10 18.38
C THR A 155 -38.75 -4.35 18.05
N PRO A 156 -38.10 -5.39 18.62
CA PRO A 156 -36.74 -5.74 18.23
C PRO A 156 -36.64 -6.03 16.74
N LEU A 157 -35.62 -5.48 16.09
CA LEU A 157 -35.32 -5.76 14.69
C LEU A 157 -34.92 -7.22 14.50
N THR A 158 -35.23 -7.78 13.33
CA THR A 158 -34.76 -9.09 12.87
C THR A 158 -33.25 -9.08 12.60
N ASP A 159 -32.62 -10.25 12.48
CA ASP A 159 -31.16 -10.31 12.22
C ASP A 159 -30.81 -9.66 10.87
N ASN A 160 -31.62 -9.85 9.84
CA ASN A 160 -31.39 -9.23 8.53
C ASN A 160 -31.49 -7.70 8.60
N GLU A 161 -32.49 -7.16 9.31
CA GLU A 161 -32.61 -5.70 9.49
C GLU A 161 -31.44 -5.12 10.29
N LEU A 162 -30.90 -5.86 11.25
CA LEU A 162 -29.69 -5.46 11.99
C LEU A 162 -28.43 -5.54 11.13
N ILE A 163 -28.32 -6.54 10.26
CA ILE A 163 -27.21 -6.66 9.31
C ILE A 163 -27.24 -5.47 8.34
N ASP A 164 -28.40 -5.15 7.76
CA ASP A 164 -28.55 -4.00 6.87
C ASP A 164 -28.19 -2.69 7.59
N LEU A 165 -28.62 -2.53 8.84
CA LEU A 165 -28.26 -1.37 9.66
C LEU A 165 -26.76 -1.33 9.97
N ALA A 166 -26.15 -2.47 10.28
CA ALA A 166 -24.72 -2.56 10.57
C ALA A 166 -23.86 -2.27 9.33
N HIS A 167 -24.23 -2.74 8.14
CA HIS A 167 -23.58 -2.33 6.89
C HIS A 167 -23.70 -0.81 6.68
N ARG A 168 -24.88 -0.23 6.91
CA ARG A 168 -25.05 1.22 6.82
C ARG A 168 -24.11 1.95 7.77
N MET A 169 -24.00 1.53 9.03
CA MET A 169 -23.09 2.16 9.99
C MET A 169 -21.62 1.95 9.62
N GLY A 170 -21.22 0.74 9.22
CA GLY A 170 -19.86 0.45 8.76
C GLY A 170 -19.45 1.30 7.55
N SER A 171 -20.32 1.42 6.55
CA SER A 171 -20.07 2.31 5.41
C SER A 171 -20.09 3.80 5.77
N THR A 172 -20.86 4.18 6.79
CA THR A 172 -20.80 5.55 7.32
C THR A 172 -19.45 5.79 7.97
N ILE A 173 -18.95 4.88 8.81
CA ILE A 173 -17.66 4.96 9.47
C ILE A 173 -16.54 5.05 8.43
N MET A 174 -16.53 4.15 7.45
CA MET A 174 -15.53 4.14 6.37
C MET A 174 -15.43 5.48 5.63
N ALA A 175 -16.56 6.13 5.38
CA ALA A 175 -16.61 7.34 4.56
C ALA A 175 -16.49 8.65 5.38
N TYR A 176 -16.73 8.63 6.69
CA TYR A 176 -16.94 9.86 7.48
C TYR A 176 -16.28 9.86 8.87
N SER A 177 -15.65 8.76 9.30
CA SER A 177 -14.96 8.74 10.59
C SER A 177 -13.56 9.38 10.52
N PHE A 178 -13.08 9.80 11.70
CA PHE A 178 -11.74 10.34 11.90
C PHE A 178 -11.00 9.48 12.94
N SER A 179 -9.70 9.30 12.73
CA SER A 179 -8.79 8.80 13.76
C SER A 179 -8.62 9.86 14.84
N LEU A 180 -8.87 9.49 16.10
CA LEU A 180 -8.77 10.39 17.24
C LEU A 180 -7.40 10.22 17.87
N GLU A 181 -6.47 11.12 17.55
CA GLU A 181 -5.18 11.22 18.24
C GLU A 181 -5.37 11.32 19.77
N THR A 182 -4.52 10.59 20.50
CA THR A 182 -4.44 10.66 21.95
C THR A 182 -3.39 11.70 22.38
N ASP A 183 -3.62 12.33 23.54
CA ASP A 183 -2.75 13.41 24.04
C ASP A 183 -1.28 12.99 24.25
N SER A 184 -0.95 11.70 24.23
CA SER A 184 0.41 11.15 24.30
C SER A 184 1.23 11.29 23.03
N ASP A 185 0.57 11.46 21.87
CA ASP A 185 1.23 11.32 20.57
C ASP A 185 1.83 12.67 20.09
N LYS A 186 1.57 13.75 20.85
CA LYS A 186 2.06 15.11 20.58
C LYS A 186 3.49 15.36 21.05
N ASP A 187 4.07 14.43 21.79
CA ASP A 187 5.43 14.57 22.34
C ASP A 187 6.52 14.09 21.36
N ASP A 188 6.18 13.32 20.31
CA ASP A 188 7.16 12.74 19.38
C ASP A 188 7.38 13.57 18.09
N GLU A 189 6.49 14.53 17.77
CA GLU A 189 6.64 15.38 16.55
C GLU A 189 7.48 16.66 16.76
N ASN A 190 7.91 16.97 17.99
CA ASN A 190 8.65 18.21 18.30
C ASN A 190 10.19 18.08 18.27
N GLU A 191 10.78 16.99 17.75
CA GLU A 191 12.25 16.82 17.65
C GLU A 191 12.79 16.69 16.20
N SER A 192 12.15 17.30 15.18
CA SER A 192 12.76 17.35 13.84
C SER A 192 12.72 18.72 13.12
N ASP A 193 12.53 19.81 13.86
CA ASP A 193 12.72 21.17 13.35
C ASP A 193 13.82 21.91 14.13
N ASP A 194 15.07 21.69 13.73
CA ASP A 194 16.15 22.64 13.98
C ASP A 194 16.97 22.83 12.68
N GLY A 195 16.44 23.74 11.85
CA GLY A 195 17.13 24.68 10.96
C GLY A 195 18.53 24.32 10.43
N ASP A 196 18.56 23.88 9.17
CA ASP A 196 19.70 24.09 8.27
C ASP A 196 19.67 25.55 7.78
N ASP A 197 20.59 26.39 8.31
CA ASP A 197 20.88 27.72 7.79
C ASP A 197 22.40 27.83 7.50
N GLY A 198 22.75 27.59 6.23
CA GLY A 198 23.49 28.52 5.38
C GLY A 198 24.90 29.00 5.74
N ASP A 199 25.87 28.47 4.99
CA ASP A 199 26.95 29.19 4.25
C ASP A 199 28.09 29.93 5.00
N ALA A 200 29.33 29.45 4.82
CA ALA A 200 30.38 30.12 4.02
C ALA A 200 31.82 29.69 4.39
N GLY A 201 32.51 29.10 3.40
CA GLY A 201 33.93 29.32 3.04
C GLY A 201 35.06 28.94 4.02
N ASP A 202 35.94 28.02 3.60
CA ASP A 202 37.37 28.33 3.40
C ASP A 202 38.08 27.21 2.60
N GLU A 203 39.09 27.60 1.85
CA GLU A 203 39.90 26.85 0.89
C GLU A 203 40.96 25.95 1.58
N GLY A 204 41.50 24.95 0.84
CA GLY A 204 42.91 24.58 0.98
C GLY A 204 43.27 23.09 1.12
N ASP A 205 43.99 22.61 0.10
CA ASP A 205 45.11 21.64 0.12
C ASP A 205 44.87 20.11 0.10
N GLU A 206 45.00 19.59 -1.13
CA GLU A 206 46.04 18.64 -1.63
C GLU A 206 46.51 17.44 -0.77
N ASP A 207 46.41 16.27 -1.41
CA ASP A 207 47.36 15.14 -1.50
C ASP A 207 48.04 14.58 -0.23
N ASP A 208 47.86 13.27 0.04
CA ASP A 208 48.94 12.30 -0.19
C ASP A 208 48.46 10.84 -0.04
N GLU A 209 49.07 9.98 -0.85
CA GLU A 209 48.96 8.52 -0.82
C GLU A 209 49.77 7.89 0.32
N SER A 210 49.40 6.65 0.64
CA SER A 210 50.31 5.50 0.83
C SER A 210 50.56 4.95 2.27
N ASN A 211 50.14 3.68 2.38
CA ASN A 211 50.93 2.50 2.78
C ASN A 211 51.08 2.03 4.24
N ASN A 212 50.59 0.78 4.42
CA ASN A 212 51.26 -0.42 4.96
C ASN A 212 51.53 -0.66 6.46
N GLY A 213 51.22 -1.92 6.85
CA GLY A 213 51.94 -2.76 7.84
C GLY A 213 51.05 -3.24 9.00
N GLU A 214 50.50 -4.47 9.00
CA GLU A 214 51.09 -5.69 9.63
C GLU A 214 51.67 -5.43 11.04
N SER A 215 51.43 -6.20 12.11
CA SER A 215 50.93 -7.55 12.33
C SER A 215 50.89 -7.82 13.86
N ASP A 216 50.20 -8.91 14.25
CA ASP A 216 50.66 -9.90 15.23
C ASP A 216 49.96 -10.09 16.60
N SER A 217 49.63 -11.38 16.78
CA SER A 217 49.44 -12.27 17.92
C SER A 217 48.92 -11.84 19.30
N GLY A 218 48.00 -12.67 19.84
CA GLY A 218 47.81 -12.77 21.30
C GLY A 218 46.57 -13.51 21.81
N LYS A 219 46.50 -14.84 21.64
CA LYS A 219 45.55 -15.74 22.31
C LYS A 219 45.45 -15.51 23.82
N ARG A 220 44.25 -15.67 24.39
CA ARG A 220 44.02 -16.46 25.63
C ARG A 220 42.55 -16.86 25.81
N ASP A 221 42.38 -18.18 25.90
CA ASP A 221 41.16 -18.91 26.22
C ASP A 221 40.58 -18.58 27.60
N ARG A 222 39.25 -18.69 27.73
CA ARG A 222 38.63 -19.48 28.83
C ARG A 222 37.24 -19.96 28.44
N ASN A 223 37.13 -21.28 28.55
CA ASN A 223 36.05 -22.18 28.20
C ASN A 223 35.12 -22.43 29.42
N LYS A 224 33.87 -22.87 29.14
CA LYS A 224 32.91 -23.67 29.95
C LYS A 224 31.51 -23.06 29.95
N ASN A 225 30.41 -23.80 29.77
CA ASN A 225 30.14 -25.20 29.37
C ASN A 225 28.62 -25.21 29.10
N GLU A 226 28.17 -25.72 27.95
CA GLU A 226 27.49 -27.02 27.80
C GLU A 226 26.21 -27.19 28.65
N ASN A 227 25.04 -27.29 27.99
CA ASN A 227 24.52 -28.62 27.68
C ASN A 227 23.38 -28.61 26.64
N ASP A 228 23.58 -29.47 25.65
CA ASP A 228 22.66 -29.93 24.62
C ASP A 228 21.49 -30.75 25.19
N HIS A 229 20.36 -30.73 24.46
CA HIS A 229 19.62 -31.96 24.20
C HIS A 229 19.17 -32.05 22.75
N ILE A 230 19.79 -33.00 22.04
CA ILE A 230 19.50 -33.49 20.69
C ILE A 230 18.41 -34.58 20.79
N SER A 231 17.40 -34.59 19.90
CA SER A 231 17.11 -35.59 18.82
C SER A 231 15.61 -35.70 18.45
N ASN A 232 15.25 -35.21 17.26
CA ASN A 232 14.58 -35.86 16.09
C ASN A 232 13.43 -36.90 16.26
N PRO A 233 12.64 -37.21 15.19
CA PRO A 233 11.94 -36.39 14.19
C PRO A 233 10.52 -36.95 13.86
N ASP A 234 9.88 -36.42 12.81
CA ASP A 234 8.72 -36.97 12.07
C ASP A 234 7.32 -36.94 12.74
N HIS A 235 6.46 -36.05 12.22
CA HIS A 235 5.26 -36.49 11.51
C HIS A 235 4.72 -35.41 10.57
N ASN A 236 4.73 -35.72 9.27
CA ASN A 236 3.93 -35.06 8.23
C ASN A 236 2.44 -35.04 8.61
N ARG A 237 1.80 -33.88 8.41
CA ARG A 237 0.41 -33.69 7.96
C ARG A 237 0.23 -32.19 7.75
N ASP A 238 0.27 -31.77 6.49
CA ASP A 238 -0.89 -31.53 5.63
C ASP A 238 -1.32 -30.06 5.78
N GLY A 239 -1.28 -29.35 4.65
CA GLY A 239 -1.57 -27.93 4.60
C GLY A 239 -3.02 -27.59 4.89
N ASP A 240 -3.17 -26.47 5.59
CA ASP A 240 -4.21 -25.47 5.48
C ASP A 240 -3.45 -24.18 5.83
N GLY A 241 -3.39 -23.17 4.97
CA GLY A 241 -4.55 -22.31 4.77
C GLY A 241 -4.78 -21.53 6.05
N ASP A 242 -3.74 -20.88 6.59
CA ASP A 242 -3.87 -20.08 7.80
C ASP A 242 -4.81 -18.92 7.47
N SER A 243 -5.96 -18.99 8.09
CA SER A 243 -7.02 -18.00 8.07
C SER A 243 -6.48 -16.71 8.63
N GLU A 244 -6.25 -15.74 7.75
CA GLU A 244 -6.23 -14.34 8.17
C GLU A 244 -7.62 -14.02 8.71
N ASP A 245 -7.76 -14.04 10.04
CA ASP A 245 -8.82 -13.32 10.76
C ASP A 245 -8.54 -11.81 10.65
N GLY A 246 -8.44 -11.33 9.40
CA GLY A 246 -8.48 -9.93 9.07
C GLY A 246 -9.84 -9.38 9.52
N ASP A 247 -9.79 -8.22 10.15
CA ASP A 247 -10.88 -7.27 10.17
C ASP A 247 -11.82 -7.42 8.95
N GLY A 248 -13.14 -7.37 9.21
CA GLY A 248 -14.12 -7.43 8.12
C GLY A 248 -13.97 -6.30 7.08
N TRP A 249 -13.15 -5.31 7.41
CA TRP A 249 -12.83 -4.11 6.68
C TRP A 249 -11.32 -3.98 6.67
N VAL A 250 -10.69 -4.07 5.50
CA VAL A 250 -9.22 -4.03 5.37
C VAL A 250 -8.66 -2.76 6.05
N GLU A 251 -8.01 -2.91 7.21
CA GLU A 251 -7.20 -1.87 7.86
C GLU A 251 -5.74 -1.95 7.42
N ASP A 252 -5.10 -0.79 7.38
CA ASP A 252 -3.64 -0.71 7.39
C ASP A 252 -3.22 -0.92 8.86
N LYS A 253 -2.45 -1.97 9.16
CA LYS A 253 -2.16 -2.48 10.53
C LYS A 253 -1.35 -1.55 11.43
N ASP A 254 -0.97 -0.37 10.94
CA ASP A 254 -0.13 0.58 11.66
C ASP A 254 -1.04 1.69 12.20
N ASP A 255 -1.15 1.75 13.54
CA ASP A 255 -1.91 2.70 14.37
C ASP A 255 -3.42 2.44 14.53
N GLN A 256 -3.78 1.58 15.51
CA GLN A 256 -5.15 1.41 16.03
C GLN A 256 -5.61 2.65 16.84
N LEU A 257 -5.60 3.82 16.22
CA LEU A 257 -6.15 5.02 16.83
C LEU A 257 -7.66 4.85 17.03
N PRO A 258 -8.21 5.33 18.16
CA PRO A 258 -9.65 5.29 18.38
C PRO A 258 -10.39 6.04 17.27
N LEU A 259 -11.41 5.42 16.66
CA LEU A 259 -12.23 6.08 15.65
C LEU A 259 -13.41 6.84 16.27
N GLY A 260 -13.81 7.93 15.63
CA GLY A 260 -15.01 8.68 15.99
C GLY A 260 -15.69 9.34 14.80
N MET A 261 -17.02 9.47 14.88
CA MET A 261 -17.78 10.30 13.96
C MET A 261 -17.73 11.74 14.45
N VAL A 262 -17.33 12.66 13.59
CA VAL A 262 -17.13 14.07 13.96
C VAL A 262 -18.20 14.91 13.25
N PRO A 263 -19.34 15.20 13.93
CA PRO A 263 -20.40 15.99 13.32
C PRO A 263 -19.89 17.33 12.79
N MET A 264 -20.45 17.78 11.67
CA MET A 264 -20.06 18.99 10.91
C MET A 264 -18.77 18.85 10.11
N ALA A 265 -17.70 18.28 10.69
CA ALA A 265 -16.45 18.09 9.95
C ALA A 265 -16.62 17.12 8.79
N ASP A 266 -17.39 16.06 9.01
CA ASP A 266 -17.70 15.03 8.03
C ASP A 266 -18.73 15.43 6.98
N MET A 267 -19.33 16.62 7.12
CA MET A 267 -20.24 17.18 6.11
C MET A 267 -19.46 17.82 4.96
N LEU A 268 -18.21 18.23 5.21
CA LEU A 268 -17.33 18.80 4.19
C LEU A 268 -17.03 17.77 3.11
N ASN A 269 -17.36 18.08 1.87
CA ASN A 269 -16.85 17.32 0.73
C ASN A 269 -15.32 17.38 0.68
N SER A 270 -14.72 16.45 -0.04
CA SER A 270 -13.28 16.35 -0.21
C SER A 270 -12.89 16.20 -1.67
N ASP A 271 -11.74 16.76 -2.03
CA ASP A 271 -11.12 16.58 -3.33
C ASP A 271 -9.61 16.77 -3.18
N ALA A 272 -8.86 16.36 -4.20
CA ALA A 272 -7.40 16.46 -4.21
C ALA A 272 -6.89 17.91 -4.13
N GLU A 273 -7.72 18.88 -4.52
CA GLU A 273 -7.46 20.30 -4.24
C GLU A 273 -8.43 20.80 -3.18
N PHE A 274 -7.94 20.91 -1.96
CA PHE A 274 -8.70 21.31 -0.80
C PHE A 274 -8.47 22.78 -0.45
N ASN A 275 -9.34 23.33 0.39
CA ASN A 275 -9.21 24.69 0.91
C ASN A 275 -9.51 24.81 2.41
N ALA A 276 -9.82 23.70 3.07
CA ALA A 276 -9.95 23.58 4.51
C ALA A 276 -9.23 22.33 5.04
N HIS A 277 -8.84 22.38 6.31
CA HIS A 277 -8.22 21.26 7.02
C HIS A 277 -8.75 21.20 8.46
N ILE A 278 -8.84 19.99 9.02
CA ILE A 278 -9.31 19.74 10.39
C ILE A 278 -8.12 19.57 11.31
N ASN A 279 -7.92 20.52 12.23
CA ASN A 279 -6.82 20.48 13.20
C ASN A 279 -7.25 19.85 14.54
N HIS A 280 -6.38 19.03 15.13
CA HIS A 280 -6.64 18.28 16.36
C HIS A 280 -6.19 19.04 17.63
N GLY A 281 -7.12 19.75 18.27
CA GLY A 281 -6.90 20.39 19.57
C GLY A 281 -7.12 19.43 20.76
N VAL A 282 -6.75 19.89 21.96
CA VAL A 282 -6.96 19.13 23.21
C VAL A 282 -8.46 19.02 23.52
N ASP A 283 -9.18 20.14 23.50
CA ASP A 283 -10.62 20.16 23.84
C ASP A 283 -11.55 20.14 22.61
N THR A 284 -11.05 20.60 21.46
CA THR A 284 -11.84 20.82 20.24
C THR A 284 -11.09 20.39 18.98
N LEU A 285 -11.82 19.92 17.97
CA LEU A 285 -11.35 19.84 16.59
C LEU A 285 -11.71 21.16 15.88
N THR A 286 -10.80 21.70 15.08
CA THR A 286 -10.93 23.05 14.48
C THR A 286 -10.80 22.96 12.96
N ALA A 287 -11.85 23.29 12.22
CA ALA A 287 -11.77 23.45 10.77
C ALA A 287 -11.19 24.82 10.42
N THR A 288 -10.10 24.86 9.65
CA THR A 288 -9.41 26.11 9.28
C THR A 288 -9.23 26.22 7.77
N ALA A 289 -9.46 27.40 7.21
CA ALA A 289 -9.20 27.68 5.80
C ALA A 289 -7.70 27.66 5.51
N VAL A 290 -7.27 26.85 4.55
CA VAL A 290 -5.86 26.70 4.15
C VAL A 290 -5.46 27.78 3.13
N ARG A 291 -6.43 28.24 2.33
CA ARG A 291 -6.24 29.30 1.34
C ARG A 291 -7.45 30.22 1.29
N PHE A 292 -7.33 31.29 0.50
CA PHE A 292 -8.45 32.18 0.23
C PHE A 292 -9.61 31.41 -0.42
N ILE A 293 -10.82 31.54 0.12
CA ILE A 293 -12.04 30.95 -0.40
C ILE A 293 -12.99 32.07 -0.77
N LYS A 294 -13.38 32.14 -2.04
CA LYS A 294 -14.26 33.19 -2.51
C LYS A 294 -15.71 32.91 -2.13
N ALA A 295 -16.52 33.96 -1.93
CA ALA A 295 -17.97 33.82 -1.82
C ALA A 295 -18.55 33.02 -3.01
N GLY A 296 -19.34 31.99 -2.70
CA GLY A 296 -19.92 31.02 -3.62
C GLY A 296 -19.02 29.84 -3.96
N GLU A 297 -17.79 29.77 -3.44
CA GLU A 297 -16.97 28.56 -3.51
C GLU A 297 -17.33 27.59 -2.39
N GLU A 298 -17.17 26.30 -2.69
CA GLU A 298 -17.39 25.21 -1.74
C GLU A 298 -16.17 25.06 -0.82
N ILE A 299 -16.43 24.72 0.44
CA ILE A 299 -15.40 24.32 1.40
C ILE A 299 -15.08 22.84 1.17
N LEU A 300 -13.84 22.56 0.83
CA LEU A 300 -13.33 21.22 0.53
C LEU A 300 -12.26 20.85 1.56
N ASN A 301 -12.52 19.75 2.26
CA ASN A 301 -11.55 19.07 3.11
C ASN A 301 -10.54 18.25 2.27
N TYR A 302 -9.55 17.67 2.94
CA TYR A 302 -8.58 16.76 2.36
C TYR A 302 -8.67 15.39 3.01
N TYR A 303 -8.86 14.33 2.20
CA TYR A 303 -8.86 12.93 2.67
C TYR A 303 -7.52 12.23 2.44
N GLY A 304 -6.49 12.95 2.00
CA GLY A 304 -5.20 12.38 1.64
C GLY A 304 -5.07 12.02 0.15
N PRO A 305 -3.89 11.51 -0.24
CA PRO A 305 -3.56 11.15 -1.62
C PRO A 305 -4.17 9.81 -2.04
N LEU A 306 -5.51 9.77 -2.06
CA LEU A 306 -6.23 8.55 -2.40
C LEU A 306 -6.36 8.40 -3.92
N SER A 307 -5.95 7.23 -4.43
CA SER A 307 -6.24 6.83 -5.81
C SER A 307 -7.75 6.83 -6.08
N ASN A 308 -8.16 6.96 -7.35
CA ASN A 308 -9.58 6.81 -7.67
C ASN A 308 -10.15 5.44 -7.26
N GLY A 309 -9.32 4.40 -7.19
CA GLY A 309 -9.73 3.08 -6.72
C GLY A 309 -10.09 3.10 -5.23
N GLU A 310 -9.22 3.68 -4.40
CA GLU A 310 -9.47 3.82 -2.96
C GLU A 310 -10.59 4.83 -2.67
N LEU A 311 -10.67 5.93 -3.41
CA LEU A 311 -11.75 6.91 -3.28
C LEU A 311 -13.11 6.29 -3.57
N LEU A 312 -13.19 5.48 -4.62
CA LEU A 312 -14.40 4.73 -4.95
C LEU A 312 -14.73 3.71 -3.87
N ARG A 313 -13.73 2.95 -3.42
CA ARG A 313 -13.89 1.91 -2.39
C ARG A 313 -14.43 2.48 -1.08
N ARG A 314 -13.79 3.54 -0.59
CA ARG A 314 -14.05 4.13 0.74
C ARG A 314 -15.22 5.11 0.73
N TYR A 315 -15.37 5.93 -0.31
CA TYR A 315 -16.33 7.04 -0.33
C TYR A 315 -17.38 6.98 -1.47
N GLY A 316 -17.26 6.04 -2.41
CA GLY A 316 -18.27 5.82 -3.45
C GLY A 316 -18.25 6.82 -4.61
N TYR A 317 -17.17 7.59 -4.78
CA TYR A 317 -17.02 8.53 -5.88
C TYR A 317 -15.60 8.51 -6.48
N THR A 318 -15.46 9.18 -7.63
CA THR A 318 -14.17 9.32 -8.35
C THR A 318 -14.08 10.73 -8.92
N THR A 319 -12.87 11.28 -9.08
CA THR A 319 -12.67 12.65 -9.60
C THR A 319 -11.52 12.72 -10.60
N GLU A 320 -11.53 13.77 -11.43
CA GLU A 320 -10.39 14.03 -12.31
C GLU A 320 -9.14 14.42 -11.54
N LYS A 321 -9.27 15.13 -10.42
CA LYS A 321 -8.12 15.60 -9.66
C LYS A 321 -7.45 14.46 -8.89
N HIS A 322 -8.23 13.50 -8.37
CA HIS A 322 -7.67 12.29 -7.77
C HIS A 322 -6.96 11.37 -8.78
N SER A 323 -7.05 11.64 -10.09
CA SER A 323 -6.21 10.93 -11.06
C SER A 323 -4.71 11.21 -10.89
N HIS A 324 -4.34 12.25 -10.11
CA HIS A 324 -2.96 12.50 -9.69
C HIS A 324 -2.42 11.43 -8.73
N PHE A 325 -3.30 10.73 -8.02
CA PHE A 325 -2.94 9.72 -7.03
C PHE A 325 -3.30 8.30 -7.50
N ASP A 326 -3.68 8.12 -8.78
CA ASP A 326 -3.98 6.78 -9.28
C ASP A 326 -2.80 5.84 -8.99
N ALA A 327 -3.11 4.63 -8.58
CA ALA A 327 -2.16 3.59 -8.28
C ALA A 327 -2.67 2.25 -8.81
N VAL A 328 -1.78 1.29 -9.04
CA VAL A 328 -2.13 -0.07 -9.45
C VAL A 328 -1.14 -1.10 -8.91
N ASP A 329 -1.68 -2.21 -8.42
CA ASP A 329 -0.89 -3.31 -7.90
C ASP A 329 -0.24 -4.15 -9.01
N LEU A 330 1.05 -4.44 -8.82
CA LEU A 330 1.80 -5.47 -9.54
C LEU A 330 2.13 -6.62 -8.58
N PRO A 331 1.35 -7.72 -8.59
CA PRO A 331 1.63 -8.88 -7.75
C PRO A 331 3.02 -9.45 -8.00
N TRP A 332 3.78 -9.70 -6.93
CA TRP A 332 5.13 -10.27 -7.02
C TRP A 332 5.11 -11.64 -7.70
N GLY A 333 4.04 -12.42 -7.53
CA GLY A 333 3.81 -13.68 -8.24
C GLY A 333 3.98 -13.56 -9.76
N LEU A 334 3.48 -12.49 -10.38
CA LEU A 334 3.63 -12.25 -11.83
C LEU A 334 5.09 -11.96 -12.21
N VAL A 335 5.80 -11.19 -11.38
CA VAL A 335 7.22 -10.87 -11.58
C VAL A 335 8.06 -12.12 -11.43
N ARG A 336 7.81 -12.93 -10.38
CA ARG A 336 8.45 -14.22 -10.14
C ARG A 336 8.26 -15.18 -11.32
N ASP A 337 7.05 -15.30 -11.85
CA ASP A 337 6.78 -16.20 -12.98
C ASP A 337 7.44 -15.72 -14.28
N ALA A 338 7.52 -14.40 -14.48
CA ALA A 338 8.29 -13.82 -15.58
C ALA A 338 9.79 -14.07 -15.41
N LEU A 339 10.34 -13.93 -14.19
CA LEU A 339 11.73 -14.23 -13.86
C LEU A 339 12.05 -15.72 -14.10
N ALA A 340 11.17 -16.62 -13.67
CA ALA A 340 11.29 -18.05 -13.89
C ALA A 340 11.35 -18.38 -15.39
N SER A 341 10.48 -17.76 -16.18
CA SER A 341 10.46 -17.90 -17.64
C SER A 341 11.77 -17.41 -18.29
N GLN A 342 12.34 -16.29 -17.84
CA GLN A 342 13.61 -15.76 -18.37
C GLN A 342 14.82 -16.62 -17.97
N LEU A 343 14.76 -17.28 -16.82
CA LEU A 343 15.81 -18.16 -16.29
C LEU A 343 15.70 -19.61 -16.78
N GLY A 344 14.55 -20.01 -17.32
CA GLY A 344 14.28 -21.39 -17.72
C GLY A 344 14.16 -22.34 -16.53
N ILE A 345 13.61 -21.87 -15.42
CA ILE A 345 13.35 -22.67 -14.22
C ILE A 345 11.84 -22.90 -14.04
N GLU A 346 11.49 -24.03 -13.42
CA GLU A 346 10.11 -24.38 -13.10
C GLU A 346 9.52 -23.44 -12.04
N SER A 347 8.20 -23.20 -12.08
CA SER A 347 7.51 -22.32 -11.12
C SER A 347 7.69 -22.81 -9.67
N THR A 348 7.66 -24.12 -9.43
CA THR A 348 7.91 -24.71 -8.09
C THR A 348 9.33 -24.44 -7.57
N GLU A 349 10.32 -24.32 -8.46
CA GLU A 349 11.68 -23.92 -8.08
C GLU A 349 11.75 -22.41 -7.80
N ALA A 350 11.02 -21.60 -8.55
CA ALA A 350 10.92 -20.16 -8.32
C ALA A 350 10.28 -19.81 -6.97
N ILE A 351 9.24 -20.54 -6.55
CA ILE A 351 8.62 -20.39 -5.22
C ILE A 351 9.66 -20.64 -4.13
N LYS A 352 10.39 -21.77 -4.19
CA LYS A 352 11.46 -22.12 -3.23
C LYS A 352 12.62 -21.14 -3.19
N ILE A 353 12.88 -20.43 -4.29
CA ILE A 353 13.88 -19.36 -4.31
C ILE A 353 13.34 -18.11 -3.61
N SER A 354 12.05 -17.81 -3.79
CA SER A 354 11.39 -16.67 -3.14
C SER A 354 11.30 -16.87 -1.63
N GLU A 355 11.02 -18.08 -1.15
CA GLU A 355 11.02 -18.45 0.28
C GLU A 355 12.39 -18.26 0.97
N LYS A 356 13.47 -18.14 0.21
CA LYS A 356 14.84 -17.88 0.72
C LYS A 356 15.21 -16.40 0.70
N MET A 357 14.36 -15.55 0.12
CA MET A 357 14.50 -14.11 0.22
C MET A 357 14.03 -13.67 1.59
N ASP A 358 14.54 -12.53 2.04
CA ASP A 358 14.10 -11.95 3.31
C ASP A 358 12.64 -11.49 3.16
N ALA A 359 11.75 -11.99 4.02
CA ALA A 359 10.32 -11.69 3.97
C ALA A 359 10.06 -10.20 4.24
N ASP A 360 10.86 -9.60 5.13
CA ASP A 360 10.76 -8.18 5.50
C ASP A 360 11.23 -7.26 4.35
N GLU A 361 11.94 -7.82 3.36
CA GLU A 361 12.38 -7.08 2.17
C GLU A 361 11.47 -7.28 0.95
N ILE A 362 10.49 -8.19 1.02
CA ILE A 362 9.56 -8.45 -0.09
C ILE A 362 8.37 -7.52 0.02
N GLU A 363 8.21 -6.69 -1.00
CA GLU A 363 6.97 -5.96 -1.26
C GLU A 363 6.08 -6.83 -2.16
N ASP A 364 4.88 -7.19 -1.69
CA ASP A 364 3.85 -7.89 -2.48
C ASP A 364 2.44 -7.46 -2.00
N PRO A 365 1.63 -6.82 -2.86
CA PRO A 365 1.94 -6.40 -4.22
C PRO A 365 2.90 -5.21 -4.25
N ILE A 366 3.63 -5.06 -5.36
CA ILE A 366 4.43 -3.86 -5.61
C ILE A 366 3.49 -2.77 -6.15
N MET A 367 3.44 -1.61 -5.50
CA MET A 367 2.57 -0.52 -5.94
C MET A 367 3.21 0.26 -7.10
N LEU A 368 2.45 0.49 -8.17
CA LEU A 368 2.81 1.41 -9.25
C LEU A 368 1.92 2.65 -9.12
N ASP A 369 2.47 3.74 -8.64
CA ASP A 369 1.79 5.01 -8.40
C ASP A 369 2.40 6.14 -9.24
N ARG A 370 1.85 7.35 -9.11
CA ARG A 370 2.28 8.51 -9.90
C ARG A 370 3.29 9.33 -9.15
N ASP A 371 4.17 10.01 -9.89
CA ASP A 371 4.92 11.11 -9.28
C ASP A 371 3.98 12.29 -9.08
N PHE A 372 3.84 12.74 -7.84
CA PHE A 372 3.19 14.00 -7.51
C PHE A 372 4.02 14.76 -6.50
N ASN A 373 3.85 16.08 -6.49
CA ASN A 373 4.41 16.93 -5.45
C ASN A 373 3.22 17.51 -4.68
N GLU A 374 3.07 17.07 -3.44
CA GLU A 374 2.03 17.61 -2.57
C GLU A 374 2.44 19.00 -2.14
N ASP A 375 1.58 19.97 -2.44
CA ASP A 375 1.63 21.27 -1.80
C ASP A 375 0.47 21.33 -0.83
N GLU A 376 0.63 20.61 0.29
CA GLU A 376 -0.35 20.59 1.37
C GLU A 376 -0.57 21.99 1.95
N VAL A 377 0.48 22.83 1.92
CA VAL A 377 0.46 24.21 2.43
C VAL A 377 -0.53 25.07 1.65
N THR A 378 -0.64 24.90 0.33
CA THR A 378 -1.58 25.69 -0.49
C THR A 378 -2.86 24.95 -0.85
N GLY A 379 -2.95 23.65 -0.54
CA GLY A 379 -4.04 22.76 -0.92
C GLY A 379 -4.23 22.67 -2.44
N ARG A 380 -3.19 22.94 -3.23
CA ARG A 380 -3.22 22.93 -4.69
C ARG A 380 -2.39 21.77 -5.22
N LEU A 381 -2.87 21.19 -6.32
CA LEU A 381 -2.08 20.23 -7.07
C LEU A 381 -1.04 20.96 -7.90
N SER A 382 0.22 20.59 -7.71
CA SER A 382 1.30 20.98 -8.62
C SER A 382 1.41 19.94 -9.73
N THR A 383 1.46 20.39 -10.99
CA THR A 383 1.75 19.48 -12.11
C THR A 383 3.19 18.97 -12.01
N PRO A 384 3.44 17.67 -12.23
CA PRO A 384 4.80 17.14 -12.26
C PRO A 384 5.63 17.87 -13.34
N THR A 385 6.78 18.41 -12.93
CA THR A 385 7.65 19.22 -13.82
C THR A 385 8.11 18.43 -15.06
N THR A 386 8.13 17.10 -14.96
CA THR A 386 8.54 16.17 -16.02
C THR A 386 7.48 15.98 -17.11
N GLY A 387 6.22 16.37 -16.85
CA GLY A 387 5.08 16.11 -17.73
C GLY A 387 4.75 14.62 -17.91
N ARG A 388 5.42 13.74 -17.15
CA ARG A 388 5.14 12.30 -17.09
C ARG A 388 4.37 12.00 -15.82
N VAL A 389 3.48 11.04 -15.94
CA VAL A 389 2.60 10.59 -14.87
C VAL A 389 3.35 9.57 -13.97
N LEU A 390 4.15 8.70 -14.58
CA LEU A 390 5.16 7.85 -13.93
C LEU A 390 6.54 8.11 -14.57
N SER A 391 7.52 8.62 -13.82
CA SER A 391 8.86 8.96 -14.34
C SER A 391 9.86 7.82 -14.18
N GLU A 392 9.77 7.05 -13.09
CA GLU A 392 10.64 5.93 -12.76
C GLU A 392 9.83 4.73 -12.25
N LEU A 393 10.40 3.52 -12.33
CA LEU A 393 9.78 2.34 -11.70
C LEU A 393 10.19 2.29 -10.22
N PRO A 394 9.35 1.71 -9.32
CA PRO A 394 9.70 1.55 -7.91
C PRO A 394 11.07 0.90 -7.73
N SER A 395 11.89 1.45 -6.83
CA SER A 395 13.25 0.96 -6.62
C SER A 395 13.27 -0.45 -6.03
N SER A 396 12.26 -0.78 -5.21
CA SER A 396 12.00 -2.12 -4.65
C SER A 396 11.88 -3.16 -5.77
N LEU A 397 11.18 -2.85 -6.87
CA LEU A 397 10.98 -3.75 -8.00
C LEU A 397 12.29 -4.23 -8.65
N ASP A 398 13.22 -3.33 -9.01
CA ASP A 398 14.53 -3.75 -9.56
C ASP A 398 15.39 -4.44 -8.50
N ARG A 399 15.33 -3.99 -7.24
CA ARG A 399 16.09 -4.60 -6.13
C ARG A 399 15.66 -6.05 -5.90
N GLN A 400 14.37 -6.28 -5.70
CA GLN A 400 13.75 -7.57 -5.44
C GLN A 400 13.96 -8.54 -6.61
N ALA A 401 13.69 -8.08 -7.85
CA ALA A 401 13.93 -8.87 -9.06
C ALA A 401 15.40 -9.30 -9.23
N ARG A 402 16.35 -8.41 -8.95
CA ARG A 402 17.78 -8.75 -9.03
C ARG A 402 18.24 -9.67 -7.91
N SER A 403 17.71 -9.50 -6.70
CA SER A 403 17.98 -10.40 -5.57
C SER A 403 17.58 -11.82 -5.93
N PHE A 404 16.35 -11.99 -6.45
CA PHE A 404 15.85 -13.25 -6.96
C PHE A 404 16.78 -13.87 -8.02
N VAL A 405 17.18 -13.11 -9.05
CA VAL A 405 18.07 -13.62 -10.11
C VAL A 405 19.43 -14.07 -9.55
N LYS A 406 20.02 -13.32 -8.60
CA LYS A 406 21.30 -13.70 -7.98
C LYS A 406 21.16 -15.01 -7.20
N LEU A 407 20.09 -15.19 -6.43
CA LEU A 407 19.81 -16.41 -5.69
C LEU A 407 19.59 -17.59 -6.64
N ALA A 408 18.77 -17.42 -7.67
CA ALA A 408 18.50 -18.45 -8.68
C ALA A 408 19.79 -18.94 -9.37
N LEU A 409 20.65 -18.01 -9.80
CA LEU A 409 21.93 -18.35 -10.43
C LEU A 409 22.88 -19.09 -9.47
N ARG A 410 22.90 -18.69 -8.18
CA ARG A 410 23.71 -19.37 -7.16
C ARG A 410 23.24 -20.80 -6.90
N GLU A 411 21.93 -21.02 -6.83
CA GLU A 411 21.35 -22.35 -6.62
C GLU A 411 21.56 -23.26 -7.84
N HIS A 412 21.46 -22.71 -9.06
CA HIS A 412 21.74 -23.45 -10.29
C HIS A 412 23.21 -23.91 -10.37
N LEU A 413 24.16 -23.05 -9.96
CA LEU A 413 25.58 -23.40 -9.85
C LEU A 413 25.83 -24.54 -8.84
N LYS A 414 25.14 -24.54 -7.70
CA LYS A 414 25.25 -25.61 -6.69
C LYS A 414 24.76 -26.95 -7.22
N LYS A 415 23.62 -26.99 -7.92
CA LYS A 415 23.06 -28.20 -8.55
C LYS A 415 23.97 -28.78 -9.63
N GLY A 416 24.67 -27.92 -10.38
CA GLY A 416 25.67 -28.33 -11.38
C GLY A 416 26.91 -29.01 -10.76
N THR A 417 27.34 -28.57 -9.57
CA THR A 417 28.47 -29.19 -8.85
C THR A 417 28.12 -30.49 -8.13
N SER A 418 26.87 -30.66 -7.67
CA SER A 418 26.45 -31.88 -6.95
C SER A 418 26.20 -33.10 -7.84
N ASN A 419 26.02 -32.92 -9.16
CA ASN A 419 25.87 -34.03 -10.10
C ASN A 419 27.21 -34.57 -10.65
N SER A 420 28.36 -34.09 -10.15
CA SER A 420 29.71 -34.51 -10.59
C SER A 420 30.37 -35.56 -9.68
N SER A 421 29.72 -36.07 -8.64
CA SER A 421 30.35 -36.98 -7.68
C SER A 421 29.77 -38.40 -7.70
N THR A 422 29.93 -39.11 -8.82
CA THR A 422 29.93 -40.58 -8.83
C THR A 422 30.87 -41.11 -9.90
N THR A 423 32.16 -41.33 -9.56
CA THR A 423 32.91 -42.59 -9.80
C THR A 423 34.42 -42.46 -9.53
N THR A 424 34.91 -43.42 -8.72
CA THR A 424 36.26 -44.01 -8.66
C THR A 424 37.48 -43.21 -8.16
N ASN A 425 37.98 -43.70 -7.01
CA ASN A 425 39.34 -43.56 -6.49
C ASN A 425 40.44 -43.79 -7.53
N GLN A 426 41.28 -42.78 -7.76
CA GLN A 426 42.74 -42.90 -7.88
C GLN A 426 43.36 -41.50 -8.03
N ALA A 427 44.30 -41.15 -7.13
CA ALA A 427 45.20 -39.99 -7.32
C ALA A 427 46.25 -40.32 -8.39
N PRO A 428 46.72 -39.35 -9.20
CA PRO A 428 47.93 -38.63 -8.81
C PRO A 428 48.10 -37.16 -9.28
N SER A 429 48.88 -36.42 -8.49
CA SER A 429 49.79 -35.27 -8.75
C SER A 429 49.53 -34.21 -9.86
N PHE A 430 49.45 -32.96 -9.38
CA PHE A 430 49.97 -31.68 -9.93
C PHE A 430 50.12 -31.49 -11.45
N ARG A 431 49.34 -30.55 -12.01
CA ARG A 431 49.83 -29.40 -12.80
C ARG A 431 48.71 -28.38 -13.04
N ASN A 432 49.02 -27.11 -12.78
CA ASN A 432 48.29 -25.95 -13.32
C ASN A 432 48.38 -26.01 -14.84
N ASP A 433 47.25 -26.13 -15.53
CA ASP A 433 47.12 -25.68 -16.90
C ASP A 433 45.69 -25.16 -17.12
N HIS A 434 45.64 -23.92 -17.62
CA HIS A 434 44.46 -23.28 -18.15
C HIS A 434 43.89 -24.08 -19.33
N ASN A 435 42.57 -23.94 -19.55
CA ASN A 435 41.77 -24.47 -20.66
C ASN A 435 41.47 -25.98 -20.64
N ASN A 436 40.22 -26.31 -20.30
CA ASN A 436 39.15 -26.62 -21.26
C ASN A 436 38.20 -27.70 -20.69
N GLY A 437 36.91 -27.40 -20.58
CA GLY A 437 35.92 -28.38 -20.11
C GLY A 437 34.56 -27.80 -19.71
N LEU A 438 33.92 -27.04 -20.59
CA LEU A 438 32.48 -26.72 -20.48
C LEU A 438 31.82 -26.93 -21.84
N SER A 439 31.11 -28.05 -21.98
CA SER A 439 30.20 -28.27 -23.09
C SER A 439 28.82 -27.67 -22.76
N TYR A 440 28.55 -26.54 -23.40
CA TYR A 440 27.26 -26.19 -23.99
C TYR A 440 26.01 -26.05 -23.09
N VAL A 441 25.85 -24.84 -22.55
CA VAL A 441 24.69 -24.00 -22.90
C VAL A 441 25.24 -22.72 -23.54
N GLU A 442 25.62 -22.80 -24.82
CA GLU A 442 25.79 -21.62 -25.64
C GLU A 442 24.41 -20.96 -25.81
N ASN A 443 24.06 -20.03 -24.91
CA ASN A 443 23.33 -18.80 -25.27
C ASN A 443 23.01 -17.80 -24.14
N ASN A 444 23.28 -18.05 -22.84
CA ASN A 444 22.85 -17.11 -21.80
C ASN A 444 23.96 -16.24 -21.20
N SER A 445 24.63 -15.48 -22.06
CA SER A 445 25.40 -14.31 -21.63
C SER A 445 24.42 -13.17 -21.34
N ARG A 446 23.52 -13.28 -20.36
CA ARG A 446 22.65 -12.16 -19.95
C ARG A 446 23.03 -11.78 -18.52
N SER A 447 23.22 -10.50 -18.27
CA SER A 447 23.52 -10.03 -16.90
C SER A 447 22.29 -10.19 -16.02
N ALA A 448 22.46 -10.30 -14.69
CA ALA A 448 21.33 -10.35 -13.77
C ALA A 448 20.37 -9.16 -13.97
N LYS A 449 20.93 -7.97 -14.23
CA LYS A 449 20.16 -6.76 -14.58
C LYS A 449 19.32 -6.96 -15.83
N GLU A 450 19.91 -7.51 -16.90
CA GLU A 450 19.23 -7.73 -18.18
C GLU A 450 18.11 -8.77 -18.11
N ILE A 451 18.26 -9.77 -17.23
CA ILE A 451 17.22 -10.77 -16.96
C ILE A 451 16.09 -10.11 -16.17
N ALA A 452 16.42 -9.41 -15.08
CA ALA A 452 15.46 -8.73 -14.21
C ALA A 452 14.62 -7.70 -14.99
N THR A 453 15.24 -6.77 -15.72
CA THR A 453 14.50 -5.74 -16.47
C THR A 453 13.59 -6.32 -17.54
N ALA A 454 14.00 -7.42 -18.19
CA ALA A 454 13.15 -8.09 -19.19
C ALA A 454 11.98 -8.85 -18.55
N ALA A 455 12.19 -9.44 -17.37
CA ALA A 455 11.13 -10.07 -16.61
C ALA A 455 10.11 -9.06 -16.10
N ILE A 456 10.57 -7.91 -15.57
CA ILE A 456 9.72 -6.81 -15.11
C ILE A 456 8.82 -6.32 -16.25
N ALA A 457 9.39 -6.03 -17.43
CA ALA A 457 8.59 -5.61 -18.59
C ALA A 457 7.52 -6.65 -18.96
N SER A 458 7.89 -7.94 -18.98
CA SER A 458 6.94 -9.02 -19.25
C SER A 458 5.86 -9.17 -18.17
N ALA A 459 6.18 -8.91 -16.90
CA ALA A 459 5.22 -9.01 -15.80
C ALA A 459 4.19 -7.89 -15.85
N ILE A 460 4.63 -6.65 -16.09
CA ILE A 460 3.75 -5.48 -16.24
C ILE A 460 2.82 -5.66 -17.46
N MET A 461 3.36 -6.15 -18.59
CA MET A 461 2.53 -6.46 -19.77
C MET A 461 1.47 -7.52 -19.45
N ARG A 462 1.84 -8.62 -18.79
CA ARG A 462 0.88 -9.66 -18.37
C ARG A 462 -0.17 -9.08 -17.42
N ARG A 463 0.23 -8.19 -16.51
CA ARG A 463 -0.70 -7.47 -15.63
C ARG A 463 -1.68 -6.62 -16.43
N LEU A 464 -1.23 -5.88 -17.45
CA LEU A 464 -2.11 -5.11 -18.35
C LEU A 464 -3.06 -6.01 -19.14
N GLU A 465 -2.60 -7.18 -19.60
CA GLU A 465 -3.40 -8.16 -20.34
C GLU A 465 -4.51 -8.81 -19.50
N THR A 466 -4.49 -8.67 -18.18
CA THR A 466 -5.60 -9.13 -17.32
C THR A 466 -6.88 -8.31 -17.52
N TYR A 467 -6.79 -7.08 -18.05
CA TYR A 467 -7.96 -6.28 -18.39
C TYR A 467 -8.55 -6.73 -19.75
N PRO A 468 -9.82 -7.15 -19.80
CA PRO A 468 -10.44 -7.59 -21.06
C PRO A 468 -10.62 -6.49 -22.12
N THR A 469 -10.49 -5.22 -21.72
CA THR A 469 -10.72 -4.05 -22.59
C THR A 469 -9.45 -3.20 -22.69
N THR A 470 -9.25 -2.53 -23.83
CA THR A 470 -8.11 -1.63 -24.00
C THR A 470 -8.36 -0.25 -23.38
N LEU A 471 -7.30 0.51 -23.12
CA LEU A 471 -7.39 1.88 -22.64
C LEU A 471 -8.22 2.77 -23.58
N GLU A 472 -8.05 2.61 -24.89
CA GLU A 472 -8.76 3.41 -25.89
C GLU A 472 -10.26 3.14 -25.86
N ASN A 473 -10.66 1.88 -25.72
CA ASN A 473 -12.07 1.50 -25.62
C ASN A 473 -12.71 2.13 -24.37
N ASP A 474 -12.01 2.07 -23.25
CA ASP A 474 -12.47 2.66 -21.99
C ASP A 474 -12.60 4.18 -22.10
N ILE A 475 -11.60 4.87 -22.65
CA ILE A 475 -11.67 6.33 -22.86
C ILE A 475 -12.85 6.71 -23.76
N VAL A 476 -13.12 5.94 -24.81
CA VAL A 476 -14.26 6.20 -25.71
C VAL A 476 -15.58 6.04 -24.96
N GLN A 477 -15.74 4.96 -24.20
CA GLN A 477 -16.95 4.70 -23.42
C GLN A 477 -17.14 5.77 -22.33
N PHE A 478 -16.08 6.12 -21.62
CA PHE A 478 -16.08 7.15 -20.58
C PHE A 478 -16.55 8.50 -21.13
N LYS A 479 -15.98 8.96 -22.24
CA LYS A 479 -16.37 10.21 -22.91
C LYS A 479 -17.79 10.18 -23.47
N ALA A 480 -18.31 9.00 -23.80
CA ALA A 480 -19.71 8.86 -24.21
C ALA A 480 -20.63 9.16 -23.02
N LEU A 481 -20.34 8.58 -21.85
CA LEU A 481 -21.11 8.82 -20.61
C LEU A 481 -21.04 10.28 -20.16
N GLU A 482 -19.89 10.95 -20.27
CA GLU A 482 -19.77 12.39 -19.95
C GLU A 482 -20.75 13.26 -20.75
N ARG A 483 -21.08 12.87 -21.98
CA ARG A 483 -22.01 13.60 -22.85
C ARG A 483 -23.48 13.28 -22.56
N GLU A 484 -23.75 12.19 -21.86
CA GLU A 484 -25.11 11.70 -21.56
C GLU A 484 -25.65 12.19 -20.21
N ALA A 485 -24.87 12.96 -19.43
CA ALA A 485 -25.27 13.42 -18.10
C ALA A 485 -26.64 14.18 -18.10
N PRO A 486 -27.52 13.92 -17.11
CA PRO A 486 -27.32 13.12 -15.90
C PRO A 486 -27.45 11.61 -16.13
N LEU A 487 -26.62 10.82 -15.43
CA LEU A 487 -26.54 9.37 -15.55
C LEU A 487 -27.54 8.66 -14.61
N SER A 488 -28.02 7.46 -15.00
CA SER A 488 -28.68 6.56 -14.05
C SER A 488 -27.67 6.02 -13.01
N PRO A 489 -28.11 5.50 -11.85
CA PRO A 489 -27.19 4.94 -10.85
C PRO A 489 -26.21 3.90 -11.42
N SER A 490 -26.71 2.95 -12.22
CA SER A 490 -25.89 1.94 -12.89
C SER A 490 -24.86 2.53 -13.86
N LEU A 491 -25.21 3.59 -14.59
CA LEU A 491 -24.29 4.28 -15.48
C LEU A 491 -23.28 5.14 -14.71
N SER A 492 -23.66 5.69 -13.56
CA SER A 492 -22.75 6.40 -12.65
C SER A 492 -21.68 5.46 -12.09
N ARG A 493 -22.07 4.24 -11.68
CA ARG A 493 -21.14 3.20 -11.22
C ARG A 493 -20.21 2.72 -12.33
N LEU A 494 -20.75 2.52 -13.54
CA LEU A 494 -19.92 2.24 -14.72
C LEU A 494 -18.95 3.38 -15.04
N TYR A 495 -19.38 4.63 -14.91
CA TYR A 495 -18.52 5.81 -15.07
C TYR A 495 -17.37 5.81 -14.05
N ALA A 496 -17.65 5.53 -12.79
CA ALA A 496 -16.64 5.42 -11.74
C ALA A 496 -15.66 4.27 -12.02
N ALA A 497 -16.17 3.07 -12.36
CA ALA A 497 -15.33 1.93 -12.72
C ALA A 497 -14.43 2.23 -13.94
N LEU A 498 -14.96 2.90 -14.97
CA LEU A 498 -14.19 3.33 -16.13
C LEU A 498 -13.04 4.27 -15.73
N ARG A 499 -13.28 5.23 -14.84
CA ARG A 499 -12.24 6.16 -14.38
C ARG A 499 -11.09 5.43 -13.68
N VAL A 500 -11.40 4.48 -12.80
CA VAL A 500 -10.42 3.62 -12.13
C VAL A 500 -9.58 2.85 -13.16
N ARG A 501 -10.24 2.11 -14.07
CA ARG A 501 -9.56 1.32 -15.11
C ARG A 501 -8.65 2.17 -16.00
N ILE A 502 -9.09 3.38 -16.36
CA ILE A 502 -8.32 4.31 -17.19
C ILE A 502 -7.03 4.72 -16.47
N GLY A 503 -7.10 5.02 -15.18
CA GLY A 503 -5.94 5.36 -14.35
C GLY A 503 -4.92 4.22 -14.31
N GLU A 504 -5.39 3.03 -13.92
CA GLU A 504 -4.57 1.82 -13.79
C GLU A 504 -3.92 1.41 -15.11
N LYS A 505 -4.67 1.41 -16.22
CA LYS A 505 -4.14 1.03 -17.55
C LYS A 505 -3.10 2.02 -18.06
N ARG A 506 -3.26 3.33 -17.79
CA ARG A 506 -2.25 4.34 -18.14
C ARG A 506 -0.94 4.06 -17.42
N LEU A 507 -1.00 3.83 -16.11
CA LEU A 507 0.17 3.47 -15.30
C LEU A 507 0.87 2.23 -15.83
N LEU A 508 0.13 1.16 -16.12
CA LEU A 508 0.70 -0.08 -16.66
C LEU A 508 1.34 0.12 -18.04
N GLN A 509 0.74 0.93 -18.92
CA GLN A 509 1.33 1.26 -20.23
C GLN A 509 2.62 2.07 -20.10
N GLU A 510 2.65 3.06 -19.21
CA GLU A 510 3.84 3.87 -18.94
C GLU A 510 4.95 3.05 -18.29
N ALA A 511 4.61 2.25 -17.27
CA ALA A 511 5.52 1.33 -16.60
C ALA A 511 6.12 0.31 -17.59
N THR A 512 5.32 -0.17 -18.54
CA THR A 512 5.79 -1.04 -19.63
C THR A 512 6.85 -0.33 -20.47
N ALA A 513 6.58 0.90 -20.93
CA ALA A 513 7.54 1.67 -21.72
C ALA A 513 8.85 1.94 -20.96
N LEU A 514 8.78 2.27 -19.66
CA LEU A 514 9.96 2.44 -18.81
C LEU A 514 10.77 1.15 -18.67
N ALA A 515 10.08 0.03 -18.43
CA ALA A 515 10.72 -1.28 -18.28
C ALA A 515 11.40 -1.75 -19.57
N GLU A 516 10.77 -1.52 -20.73
CA GLU A 516 11.33 -1.83 -22.04
C GLU A 516 12.59 -1.00 -22.32
N LEU A 517 12.55 0.32 -22.09
CA LEU A 517 13.71 1.19 -22.22
C LEU A 517 14.86 0.74 -21.31
N ALA A 518 14.56 0.37 -20.06
CA ALA A 518 15.55 -0.17 -19.13
C ALA A 518 16.16 -1.50 -19.63
N ALA A 519 15.34 -2.38 -20.21
CA ALA A 519 15.78 -3.65 -20.79
C ALA A 519 16.67 -3.45 -22.03
N GLU A 520 16.32 -2.51 -22.91
CA GLU A 520 17.13 -2.13 -24.06
C GLU A 520 18.47 -1.51 -23.64
N ALA A 521 18.46 -0.61 -22.65
CA ALA A 521 19.66 -0.01 -22.09
C ALA A 521 20.60 -1.06 -21.46
N ALA A 522 20.06 -2.08 -20.79
CA ALA A 522 20.83 -3.18 -20.24
C ALA A 522 21.52 -4.03 -21.33
N ARG A 523 20.81 -4.30 -22.45
CA ARG A 523 21.35 -5.03 -23.61
C ARG A 523 22.47 -4.25 -24.31
N THR A 524 22.30 -2.94 -24.51
CA THR A 524 23.24 -2.09 -25.25
C THR A 524 24.53 -1.81 -24.47
N LYS A 525 24.47 -1.49 -23.16
CA LYS A 525 25.65 -1.31 -22.30
C LYS A 525 26.58 -2.53 -22.33
N LYS A 526 26.01 -3.73 -22.43
CA LYS A 526 26.76 -4.98 -22.55
C LYS A 526 27.43 -5.16 -23.92
N SER A 527 26.75 -4.78 -25.02
CA SER A 527 27.33 -4.77 -26.37
C SER A 527 28.55 -3.85 -26.46
N VAL A 528 28.46 -2.65 -25.86
CA VAL A 528 29.58 -1.70 -25.79
C VAL A 528 30.74 -2.26 -24.96
N ARG A 529 30.49 -2.85 -23.79
CA ARG A 529 31.54 -3.47 -22.95
C ARG A 529 32.22 -4.65 -23.65
N ARG A 530 31.50 -5.50 -24.39
CA ARG A 530 32.09 -6.58 -25.20
C ARG A 530 32.97 -6.03 -26.33
N LYS A 531 32.53 -4.97 -27.02
CA LYS A 531 33.33 -4.31 -28.07
C LYS A 531 34.60 -3.65 -27.52
N LYS A 532 34.54 -3.04 -26.34
CA LYS A 532 35.72 -2.44 -25.66
C LYS A 532 36.71 -3.52 -25.21
N GLY A 533 36.24 -4.57 -24.55
CA GLY A 533 37.09 -5.70 -24.14
C GLY A 533 37.74 -6.44 -25.31
N ALA A 534 37.04 -6.60 -26.43
CA ALA A 534 37.60 -7.19 -27.65
C ALA A 534 38.65 -6.29 -28.34
N ARG A 535 38.53 -4.96 -28.21
CA ARG A 535 39.53 -3.99 -28.70
C ARG A 535 40.79 -3.99 -27.83
N GLU A 536 40.64 -4.11 -26.51
CA GLU A 536 41.76 -4.18 -25.56
C GLU A 536 42.48 -5.54 -25.63
N SER A 537 41.77 -6.65 -25.86
CA SER A 537 42.38 -7.97 -26.08
C SER A 537 42.99 -8.15 -27.47
N GLY A 538 42.61 -7.31 -28.45
CA GLY A 538 43.20 -7.28 -29.80
C GLY A 538 44.51 -6.49 -29.89
N LEU A 539 44.94 -5.85 -28.80
CA LEU A 539 46.21 -5.13 -28.69
C LEU A 539 47.24 -5.98 -27.91
N GLU A 540 47.50 -7.21 -28.36
CA GLU A 540 48.62 -8.01 -27.85
C GLU A 540 49.86 -7.86 -28.75
N LYS A 541 50.81 -7.05 -28.26
CA LYS A 541 52.28 -7.17 -28.43
C LYS A 541 52.81 -7.47 -29.86
N GLU A 542 52.98 -6.44 -30.67
CA GLU A 542 54.10 -6.43 -31.62
C GLU A 542 55.41 -6.26 -30.82
N GLN A 543 56.07 -7.36 -30.47
CA GLN A 543 57.47 -7.34 -30.04
C GLN A 543 58.39 -7.15 -31.25
N PRO A 544 59.38 -6.24 -31.20
CA PRO A 544 60.27 -6.00 -32.33
C PRO A 544 61.31 -7.12 -32.45
N ALA A 545 61.52 -7.59 -33.68
CA ALA A 545 62.53 -8.59 -34.03
C ALA A 545 63.95 -8.08 -33.71
N ARG A 546 64.62 -8.73 -32.74
CA ARG A 546 66.04 -8.50 -32.46
C ARG A 546 66.93 -9.08 -33.56
N LYS A 547 67.54 -8.21 -34.37
CA LYS A 547 68.67 -8.55 -35.23
C LYS A 547 69.92 -8.79 -34.38
N ARG A 548 70.61 -9.90 -34.68
CA ARG A 548 71.96 -10.24 -34.21
C ARG A 548 72.98 -9.30 -34.85
N GLU A 549 73.87 -8.71 -34.05
CA GLU A 549 75.19 -8.29 -34.49
C GLU A 549 76.26 -9.03 -33.68
N LYS A 550 77.13 -9.72 -34.41
CA LYS A 550 78.39 -10.28 -33.94
C LYS A 550 79.41 -9.15 -33.90
N ASN A 551 80.07 -8.92 -32.77
CA ASN A 551 81.36 -8.26 -32.76
C ASN A 551 82.42 -9.24 -32.28
N ALA A 552 83.38 -9.49 -33.18
CA ALA A 552 84.69 -10.02 -32.88
C ALA A 552 85.63 -8.83 -32.72
N ASN A 553 86.17 -8.63 -31.52
CA ASN A 553 87.59 -8.43 -31.23
C ASN A 553 87.79 -8.30 -29.72
#